data_AF-A0A4S4CJ02-F1
#
_entry.id   AF-A0A4S4CJ02-F1
#
_cell.length_a   1.000
_cell.length_b   1.000
_cell.length_c   1.000
_cell.angle_alpha   90.00
_cell.angle_beta   90.00
_cell.angle_gamma   90.00
#
_symmetry.space_group_name_H-M   'P 1'
#
loop_
_entity.id
_entity.type
_entity.pdbx_description
1 polymer ?
#
loop_
_entity_poly.entity_id
_entity_poly.type
_entity_poly.pdbx_seq_one_letter_code
_entity_poly.pdbx_strand_id
1 'polypeptide(L)' 'MTLPAAPTLDMTLASCPLCQHEQVELLGEAQANHTMYSLHCTHCGQTQRLGWVGTHSRYLSPQVLMRWGVAL' A
#
# COMPACT_ATOMS: atom_id res chain seq x y z
N MET A 1 -6.98 19.59 -10.90
CA MET A 1 -7.11 18.96 -9.58
C MET A 1 -5.80 18.26 -9.30
N THR A 2 -5.04 18.73 -8.31
CA THR A 2 -3.74 18.16 -7.94
C THR A 2 -4.01 16.86 -7.19
N LEU A 3 -3.63 15.73 -7.75
CA LEU A 3 -3.66 14.45 -7.02
C LEU A 3 -2.80 14.59 -5.76
N PRO A 4 -3.23 14.08 -4.60
CA PRO A 4 -2.37 14.03 -3.43
C PRO A 4 -1.09 13.27 -3.79
N ALA A 5 0.06 13.79 -3.37
CA ALA A 5 1.33 13.10 -3.56
C ALA A 5 1.23 11.71 -2.95
N ALA A 6 1.70 10.69 -3.68
CA ALA A 6 1.69 9.32 -3.18
C ALA A 6 2.45 9.26 -1.84
N PRO A 7 1.98 8.47 -0.87
CA PRO A 7 2.71 8.29 0.38
C PRO A 7 4.09 7.71 0.03
N THR A 8 5.14 8.33 0.57
CA THR A 8 6.48 7.75 0.52
C THR A 8 6.44 6.50 1.39
N LEU A 9 6.50 5.33 0.76
CA LEU A 9 6.57 4.04 1.43
C LEU A 9 7.89 3.38 1.05
N ASP A 10 8.62 2.90 2.04
CA ASP A 10 9.78 2.04 1.79
C ASP A 10 9.28 0.61 1.57
N MET A 11 9.48 0.13 0.35
CA MET A 11 9.12 -1.22 -0.10
C MET A 11 10.34 -2.13 -0.29
N THR A 12 11.54 -1.71 0.14
CA THR A 12 12.79 -2.45 -0.07
C THR A 12 12.74 -3.86 0.53
N LEU A 13 12.04 -4.02 1.65
CA LEU A 13 11.86 -5.30 2.35
C LEU A 13 10.44 -5.87 2.17
N ALA A 14 9.70 -5.39 1.17
CA ALA A 14 8.32 -5.78 0.98
C ALA A 14 8.23 -7.25 0.54
N SER A 15 7.51 -8.07 1.31
CA SER A 15 7.28 -9.48 1.01
C SER A 15 5.83 -9.87 1.30
N CYS A 16 5.30 -10.79 0.49
CA CYS A 16 3.95 -11.28 0.72
C CYS A 16 3.92 -12.19 1.97
N PRO A 17 3.07 -11.92 2.97
CA PRO A 17 3.00 -12.75 4.17
C PRO A 17 2.44 -14.16 3.94
N LEU A 18 1.87 -14.44 2.76
CA LEU A 18 1.35 -15.76 2.40
C LEU A 18 2.38 -16.61 1.66
N CYS A 19 2.96 -16.10 0.57
CA CYS A 19 3.87 -16.86 -0.28
C CYS A 19 5.35 -16.50 -0.09
N GLN A 20 5.67 -15.52 0.77
CA GLN A 20 7.02 -15.05 1.10
C GLN A 20 7.86 -14.55 -0.10
N HIS A 21 7.22 -14.23 -1.23
CA HIS A 21 7.89 -13.63 -2.38
C HIS A 21 7.90 -12.11 -2.28
N GLU A 22 8.97 -11.50 -2.80
CA GLU A 22 9.19 -10.04 -2.87
C GLU A 22 8.48 -9.38 -4.07
N GLN A 23 7.69 -10.16 -4.82
CA GLN A 23 6.89 -9.69 -5.95
C GLN A 23 5.64 -8.97 -5.45
N VAL A 24 5.84 -7.78 -4.87
CA VAL A 24 4.81 -6.95 -4.23
C VAL A 24 4.71 -5.58 -4.92
N GLU A 25 3.50 -5.19 -5.26
CA GLU A 25 3.17 -3.91 -5.89
C GLU A 25 2.25 -3.09 -5.00
N LEU A 26 2.43 -1.77 -5.02
CA LEU A 26 1.52 -0.82 -4.39
C LEU A 26 0.51 -0.32 -5.44
N LEU A 27 -0.75 -0.65 -5.24
CA LEU A 27 -1.85 -0.19 -6.09
C LEU A 27 -2.53 1.01 -5.44
N GLY A 28 -2.70 2.09 -6.21
CA GLY A 28 -3.43 3.28 -5.80
C GLY A 28 -4.68 3.46 -6.66
N GLU A 29 -5.86 3.41 -6.04
CA GLU A 29 -7.15 3.66 -6.70
C GLU A 29 -7.65 5.05 -6.30
N ALA A 30 -7.74 5.95 -7.28
CA ALA A 30 -8.24 7.31 -7.04
C ALA A 30 -9.76 7.30 -6.80
N GLN A 31 -10.17 7.83 -5.66
CA GLN A 31 -11.57 8.12 -5.32
C GLN A 31 -11.75 9.63 -5.16
N ALA A 32 -13.01 10.10 -5.17
CA ALA A 32 -13.37 11.51 -5.33
C ALA A 32 -12.49 12.51 -4.55
N ASN A 33 -12.14 12.22 -3.29
CA ASN A 33 -11.34 13.10 -2.42
C ASN A 33 -10.10 12.41 -1.81
N HIS A 34 -9.80 11.17 -2.18
CA HIS A 34 -8.72 10.39 -1.58
C HIS A 34 -8.26 9.26 -2.51
N THR A 35 -7.04 8.78 -2.33
CA THR A 35 -6.51 7.60 -3.01
C THR A 35 -6.50 6.44 -2.03
N MET A 36 -7.19 5.34 -2.36
CA MET A 36 -7.15 4.09 -1.60
C MET A 36 -5.93 3.29 -2.06
N TYR A 37 -5.06 2.93 -1.13
CA TYR A 37 -3.87 2.12 -1.36
C TYR A 37 -4.07 0.68 -0.92
N SER A 38 -3.57 -0.25 -1.73
CA SER A 38 -3.52 -1.68 -1.43
C SER A 38 -2.17 -2.25 -1.83
N LEU A 39 -1.69 -3.26 -1.11
CA LEU A 39 -0.55 -4.08 -1.51
C LEU A 39 -1.06 -5.31 -2.24
N HIS A 40 -0.45 -5.60 -3.39
CA HIS A 40 -0.78 -6.74 -4.23
C HIS A 40 0.46 -7.59 -4.46
N CYS A 41 0.37 -8.89 -4.21
CA CYS A 41 1.42 -9.81 -4.58
C CYS A 41 1.15 -10.38 -5.98
N THR A 42 2.01 -10.07 -6.94
CA THR A 42 1.88 -10.57 -8.31
C THR A 42 2.21 -12.05 -8.46
N HIS A 43 2.85 -12.66 -7.45
CA HIS A 43 3.14 -14.09 -7.43
C HIS A 43 1.90 -14.94 -7.10
N CYS A 44 1.23 -14.67 -5.97
CA CYS A 44 0.11 -15.48 -5.48
C CYS A 44 -1.25 -14.79 -5.58
N GLY A 45 -1.30 -13.56 -6.09
CA GLY A 45 -2.52 -12.77 -6.25
C GLY A 45 -3.08 -12.16 -4.96
N GLN A 46 -2.41 -12.36 -3.82
CA GLN A 46 -2.90 -11.85 -2.54
C GLN A 46 -2.95 -10.32 -2.57
N THR A 47 -4.10 -9.77 -2.18
CA THR A 47 -4.29 -8.32 -2.09
C THR A 47 -4.72 -7.94 -0.68
N GLN A 48 -4.11 -6.90 -0.12
CA GLN A 48 -4.47 -6.38 1.18
C GLN A 48 -4.56 -4.86 1.18
N ARG A 49 -5.68 -4.33 1.68
CA ARG A 49 -5.90 -2.88 1.78
C ARG A 49 -4.92 -2.30 2.80
N LEU A 50 -4.20 -1.27 2.38
CA LEU A 50 -3.29 -0.51 3.21
C LEU A 50 -4.02 0.63 3.91
N GLY A 51 -4.95 1.29 3.21
CA GLY A 51 -5.74 2.40 3.72
C GLY A 51 -5.88 3.51 2.68
N TRP A 52 -6.09 4.76 3.09
CA TRP A 52 -6.32 5.87 2.15
C TRP A 52 -5.47 7.10 2.47
N VAL A 53 -5.19 7.91 1.45
CA VAL A 53 -4.50 9.20 1.54
C VAL A 53 -5.33 10.26 0.83
N GLY A 54 -5.71 11.31 1.54
CA GLY A 54 -6.34 12.51 0.99
C GLY A 54 -5.42 13.71 1.08
N THR A 55 -5.93 14.89 0.69
CA THR A 55 -5.18 16.15 0.66
C THR A 55 -4.64 16.58 2.03
N HIS A 56 -5.37 16.26 3.11
CA HIS A 56 -5.06 16.73 4.47
C HIS A 56 -4.91 15.60 5.49
N SER A 57 -5.08 14.35 5.10
CA SER A 57 -5.04 13.22 6.01
C SER A 57 -4.52 11.96 5.33
N ARG A 58 -3.83 11.13 6.11
CA ARG A 58 -3.43 9.78 5.70
C ARG A 58 -3.85 8.81 6.79
N TYR A 59 -4.45 7.70 6.37
CA TYR A 59 -4.81 6.61 7.26
C TYR A 59 -4.32 5.31 6.64
N LEU A 60 -3.18 4.82 7.15
CA LEU A 60 -2.56 3.58 6.68
C LEU A 60 -2.49 2.62 7.87
N SER A 61 -2.85 1.37 7.65
CA SER A 61 -2.92 0.33 8.68
C SER A 61 -1.49 -0.13 9.04
N PRO A 62 -0.98 0.21 10.23
CA PRO A 62 0.41 -0.13 10.60
C PRO A 62 0.63 -1.64 10.68
N GLN A 63 -0.40 -2.39 11.04
CA GLN A 63 -0.34 -3.85 11.08
C GLN A 63 -0.14 -4.46 9.70
N VAL A 64 -0.72 -3.87 8.66
CA VAL A 64 -0.54 -4.33 7.27
C VAL A 64 0.87 -3.99 6.80
N LEU A 65 1.33 -2.77 7.06
CA LEU A 65 2.70 -2.33 6.77
C LEU A 65 3.73 -3.30 7.36
N MET A 66 3.67 -3.55 8.67
CA MET A 66 4.61 -4.45 9.36
C MET A 66 4.56 -5.89 8.83
N ARG A 67 3.36 -6.43 8.59
CA ARG A 67 3.19 -7.81 8.09
C ARG A 67 3.79 -8.02 6.70
N TRP A 68 3.81 -6.98 5.89
CA TRP A 68 4.34 -7.02 4.54
C TRP A 68 5.78 -6.51 4.46
N GLY A 69 6.41 -6.11 5.57
CA GLY A 69 7.77 -5.55 5.56
C GLY A 69 7.87 -4.15 4.93
N VAL A 70 6.78 -3.38 4.92
CA VAL A 70 6.70 -2.02 4.38
C VAL A 70 6.82 -1.00 5.51
N ALA A 71 7.55 0.10 5.29
CA ALA A 71 7.68 1.20 6.24
C ALA A 71 7.22 2.55 5.64
N LEU A 72 6.92 3.52 6.52
CA LEU A 72 6.54 4.90 6.19
C LEU A 72 7.74 5.85 6.16
#